data_AF-A0A8D2Q896-F1
#
_entry.id   AF-A0A8D2Q896-F1
#
_cell.length_a   1.000
_cell.length_b   1.000
_cell.length_c   1.000
_cell.angle_alpha   90.00
_cell.angle_beta   90.00
_cell.angle_gamma   90.00
#
_symmetry.space_group_name_H-M   'P 1'
#
loop_
_entity.id
_entity.type
_entity.pdbx_description
1 polymer ?
#
loop_
_entity_poly.entity_id
_entity_poly.type
_entity_poly.pdbx_seq_one_letter_code
_entity_poly.pdbx_strand_id
1 'polypeptide(L)'
;MRVERCYFCSGPVYPGHGMLFVRNDCKTFRFCKSKCHKNFKKKRNPRKVRWTKAFRKAAGKELTVDNSFEFEKRRNEPVKYQRELWNKTVDVMKRVEEIKQKRQAKFIMTRLKKGKELQKAQDVQEVKQNIHLIRAPHAGGAKQLEEKMVQQLQDTMHMEDSS
;
A
#
# COMPACT_ATOMS: atom_id res chain seq x y z
N MET A 1 -9.09 -25.06 15.39
CA MET A 1 -8.80 -23.64 15.71
C MET A 1 -9.26 -22.75 14.54
N ARG A 2 -9.97 -21.64 14.77
CA ARG A 2 -10.52 -20.79 13.69
C ARG A 2 -10.01 -19.35 13.80
N VAL A 3 -9.54 -18.80 12.68
CA VAL A 3 -9.21 -17.38 12.55
C VAL A 3 -10.46 -16.63 12.14
N GLU A 4 -10.91 -15.70 12.98
CA GLU A 4 -12.12 -14.92 12.72
C GLU A 4 -11.80 -13.57 12.08
N ARG A 5 -12.79 -12.95 11.46
CA ARG A 5 -12.66 -11.59 10.92
C ARG A 5 -13.17 -10.58 11.94
N CYS A 6 -12.41 -9.50 12.16
CA CYS A 6 -12.87 -8.40 12.99
C CYS A 6 -14.02 -7.65 12.33
N TYR A 7 -15.06 -7.35 13.09
CA TYR A 7 -16.23 -6.61 12.62
C TYR A 7 -15.90 -5.21 12.05
N PHE A 8 -14.96 -4.49 12.70
CA PHE A 8 -14.64 -3.11 12.32
C PHE A 8 -13.50 -3.02 11.28
N CYS A 9 -12.39 -3.74 11.53
CA CYS A 9 -11.18 -3.65 10.72
C CYS A 9 -11.16 -4.63 9.54
N SER A 10 -11.98 -5.70 9.58
CA SER A 10 -11.91 -6.90 8.72
C SER A 10 -10.57 -7.64 8.72
N GLY A 11 -9.65 -7.26 9.63
CA GLY A 11 -8.41 -7.98 9.87
C GLY A 11 -8.64 -9.32 10.60
N PRO A 12 -7.63 -10.22 10.58
CA PRO A 12 -7.71 -11.50 11.28
C PRO A 12 -7.72 -11.31 12.80
N VAL A 13 -8.44 -12.19 13.49
CA VAL A 13 -8.48 -12.31 14.95
C VAL A 13 -8.06 -13.74 15.28
N TYR A 14 -6.85 -13.86 15.80
CA TYR A 14 -6.32 -15.14 16.27
C TYR A 14 -6.88 -15.48 17.65
N PRO A 15 -6.93 -16.77 18.02
CA PRO A 15 -7.35 -17.20 19.35
C PRO A 15 -6.49 -16.57 20.45
N GLY A 16 -7.11 -16.25 21.58
CA GLY A 16 -6.46 -15.53 22.68
C GLY A 16 -6.22 -14.04 22.41
N HIS A 17 -6.57 -13.51 21.23
CA HIS A 17 -6.35 -12.11 20.89
C HIS A 17 -7.67 -11.35 20.67
N GLY A 18 -7.69 -10.09 21.10
CA GLY A 18 -8.79 -9.17 20.84
C GLY A 18 -9.88 -9.26 21.90
N MET A 19 -11.13 -9.01 21.49
CA MET A 19 -12.28 -9.02 22.39
C MET A 19 -13.56 -9.37 21.63
N LEU A 20 -14.53 -9.93 22.34
CA LEU A 20 -15.83 -10.30 21.83
C LEU A 20 -16.91 -9.54 22.62
N PHE A 21 -17.84 -8.93 21.90
CA PHE A 21 -19.03 -8.31 22.48
C PHE A 21 -20.26 -9.08 22.00
N VAL A 22 -21.05 -9.57 22.94
CA VAL A 22 -22.36 -10.18 22.67
C VAL A 22 -23.42 -9.12 22.91
N ARG A 23 -24.26 -8.87 21.92
CA ARG A 23 -25.41 -7.98 22.06
C ARG A 23 -26.67 -8.80 22.40
N ASN A 24 -27.67 -8.16 23.01
CA ASN A 24 -28.92 -8.81 23.44
C ASN A 24 -29.68 -9.54 22.32
N ASP A 25 -29.46 -9.19 21.05
CA ASP A 25 -30.01 -9.91 19.88
C ASP A 25 -29.20 -11.17 19.49
N CYS A 26 -28.42 -11.71 20.43
CA CYS A 26 -27.49 -12.83 20.25
C CYS A 26 -26.42 -12.62 19.15
N LYS A 27 -26.22 -11.38 18.67
CA LYS A 27 -25.17 -11.09 17.69
C LYS A 27 -23.82 -10.94 18.37
N THR A 28 -22.85 -11.65 17.83
CA THR A 28 -21.47 -11.64 18.30
C THR A 28 -20.62 -10.71 17.43
N PHE A 29 -19.93 -9.77 18.06
CA PHE A 29 -19.02 -8.84 17.43
C PHE A 29 -17.60 -9.10 17.92
N ARG A 30 -16.73 -9.62 17.04
CA ARG A 30 -15.31 -9.83 17.35
C ARG A 30 -14.48 -8.64 16.91
N PHE A 31 -13.54 -8.22 17.75
CA PHE A 31 -12.66 -7.08 17.48
C PHE A 31 -11.19 -7.47 17.55
N CYS A 32 -10.41 -7.05 16.56
CA CYS A 32 -8.98 -7.29 16.48
C CYS A 32 -8.21 -6.61 17.62
N LYS A 33 -8.53 -5.35 17.95
CA LYS A 33 -7.82 -4.52 18.94
C LYS A 33 -8.77 -3.56 19.66
N SER A 34 -8.35 -2.99 20.80
CA SER A 34 -9.12 -1.99 21.56
C SER A 34 -9.54 -0.77 20.73
N LYS A 35 -8.71 -0.33 19.76
CA LYS A 35 -9.05 0.73 18.79
C LYS A 35 -10.36 0.43 18.05
N CYS A 36 -10.56 -0.80 17.60
CA CYS A 36 -11.75 -1.20 16.86
C CYS A 36 -12.99 -1.20 17.74
N HIS A 37 -12.85 -1.74 18.96
CA HIS A 37 -13.91 -1.77 19.94
C HIS A 37 -14.32 -0.38 20.42
N LYS A 38 -13.36 0.51 20.71
CA LYS A 38 -13.64 1.91 21.08
C LYS A 38 -14.37 2.64 19.94
N ASN A 39 -13.97 2.45 18.68
CA ASN A 39 -14.68 3.07 17.55
C ASN A 39 -16.10 2.50 17.36
N PHE A 40 -16.30 1.21 17.62
CA PHE A 40 -17.62 0.58 17.63
C PHE A 40 -18.52 1.15 18.74
N LYS A 41 -17.99 1.29 19.97
CA LYS A 41 -18.69 1.93 21.10
C LYS A 41 -19.05 3.39 20.79
N LYS A 42 -18.16 4.12 20.11
CA LYS A 42 -18.42 5.47 19.58
C LYS A 42 -19.36 5.51 18.36
N LYS A 43 -20.00 4.38 18.01
CA LYS A 43 -20.94 4.25 16.88
C LYS A 43 -20.40 4.77 15.54
N ARG A 44 -19.08 4.73 15.33
CA ARG A 44 -18.48 5.17 14.06
C ARG A 44 -18.76 4.15 12.97
N ASN A 45 -19.21 4.61 11.80
CA ASN A 45 -19.46 3.74 10.67
C ASN A 45 -18.14 3.28 10.02
N PRO A 46 -17.81 1.97 10.00
CA PRO A 46 -16.58 1.47 9.37
C PRO A 46 -16.43 1.88 7.90
N ARG A 47 -17.55 2.03 7.16
CA ARG A 47 -17.55 2.47 5.75
C ARG A 47 -17.13 3.92 5.54
N LYS A 48 -17.14 4.76 6.58
CA LYS A 48 -16.65 6.15 6.53
C LYS A 48 -15.22 6.29 7.08
N VAL A 49 -14.70 5.26 7.74
CA VAL A 49 -13.37 5.30 8.36
C VAL A 49 -12.29 4.82 7.39
N ARG A 50 -11.44 5.75 6.92
CA ARG A 50 -10.53 5.59 5.77
C ARG A 50 -9.58 4.38 5.82
N TRP A 51 -9.18 3.93 7.01
CA TRP A 51 -8.21 2.84 7.19
C TRP A 51 -8.83 1.44 7.21
N THR A 52 -10.16 1.31 7.29
CA THR A 52 -10.81 0.00 7.32
C THR A 52 -10.87 -0.62 5.92
N LYS A 53 -10.92 -1.95 5.85
CA LYS A 53 -11.14 -2.66 4.58
C LYS A 53 -12.55 -2.38 4.02
N ALA A 54 -13.55 -2.18 4.88
CA ALA A 54 -14.89 -1.80 4.48
C ALA A 54 -14.91 -0.48 3.67
N PHE A 55 -14.22 0.56 4.16
CA PHE A 55 -14.07 1.82 3.41
C PHE A 55 -13.31 1.59 2.09
N ARG A 56 -12.21 0.84 2.13
CA ARG A 56 -11.37 0.62 0.94
C ARG A 56 -12.13 -0.10 -0.19
N LYS A 57 -12.94 -1.10 0.14
CA LYS A 57 -13.81 -1.79 -0.83
C LYS A 57 -14.91 -0.86 -1.36
N ALA A 58 -15.62 -0.14 -0.48
CA ALA A 58 -16.68 0.76 -0.89
C ALA A 58 -16.18 1.94 -1.75
N ALA A 59 -14.98 2.45 -1.48
CA ALA A 59 -14.37 3.56 -2.21
C ALA A 59 -13.55 3.11 -3.43
N GLY A 60 -13.66 1.84 -3.87
CA GLY A 60 -12.96 1.33 -5.05
C GLY A 60 -11.43 1.28 -4.94
N LYS A 61 -10.87 1.24 -3.72
CA LYS A 61 -9.41 1.18 -3.49
C LYS A 61 -8.85 -0.24 -3.54
N GLU A 62 -9.72 -1.25 -3.49
CA GLU A 62 -9.38 -2.67 -3.57
C GLU A 62 -10.29 -3.36 -4.60
N LEU A 63 -9.81 -4.47 -5.17
CA LEU A 63 -10.61 -5.31 -6.04
C LEU A 63 -11.76 -5.94 -5.23
N THR A 64 -13.00 -5.72 -5.66
CA THR A 64 -14.21 -6.16 -4.95
C THR A 64 -14.84 -7.41 -5.55
N VAL A 65 -14.88 -7.50 -6.88
CA VAL A 65 -15.52 -8.59 -7.64
C VAL A 65 -14.41 -9.38 -8.35
N ASP A 66 -14.18 -10.62 -7.91
CA ASP A 66 -13.24 -11.56 -8.54
C ASP A 66 -13.55 -13.00 -8.12
N ASN A 67 -13.48 -13.93 -9.06
CA ASN A 67 -13.80 -15.36 -8.84
C ASN A 67 -12.89 -16.01 -7.78
N SER A 68 -11.67 -15.50 -7.56
CA SER A 68 -10.78 -16.02 -6.51
C SER A 68 -11.34 -15.80 -5.10
N PHE A 69 -12.26 -14.84 -4.90
CA PHE A 69 -12.88 -14.60 -3.60
C PHE A 69 -13.96 -15.63 -3.25
N GLU A 70 -14.52 -16.34 -4.23
CA GLU A 70 -15.59 -17.33 -4.02
C GLU A 70 -15.09 -18.59 -3.30
N PHE A 71 -13.78 -18.85 -3.33
CA PHE A 71 -13.17 -19.98 -2.63
C PHE A 71 -13.25 -19.84 -1.09
N GLU A 72 -13.22 -18.61 -0.55
CA GLU A 72 -13.31 -18.33 0.90
C GLU A 72 -14.78 -18.29 1.36
N LYS A 73 -15.53 -19.39 1.18
CA LYS A 73 -16.93 -19.51 1.61
C LYS A 73 -17.09 -20.29 2.92
N ARG A 74 -18.06 -19.89 3.74
CA ARG A 74 -18.47 -20.68 4.91
C ARG A 74 -19.25 -21.90 4.42
N ARG A 75 -18.72 -23.09 4.71
CA ARG A 75 -19.41 -24.36 4.44
C ARG A 75 -20.16 -24.79 5.69
N ASN A 76 -21.48 -24.96 5.56
CA ASN A 76 -22.33 -25.45 6.65
C ASN A 76 -22.52 -26.97 6.58
N GLU A 77 -22.33 -27.57 5.41
CA GLU A 77 -22.38 -29.01 5.21
C GLU A 77 -20.96 -29.60 5.24
N PRO A 78 -20.69 -30.56 6.13
CA PRO A 78 -19.40 -31.24 6.19
C PRO A 78 -19.30 -32.32 5.10
N VAL A 79 -18.08 -32.58 4.63
CA VAL A 79 -17.78 -33.67 3.70
C VAL A 79 -16.97 -34.73 4.44
N LYS A 80 -17.17 -36.01 4.09
CA LYS A 80 -16.36 -37.10 4.64
C LYS A 80 -14.88 -36.88 4.33
N TYR A 81 -14.03 -37.13 5.31
CA TYR A 81 -12.58 -36.99 5.14
C TYR A 81 -12.04 -37.96 4.09
N GLN A 82 -11.27 -37.44 3.12
CA GLN A 82 -10.51 -38.20 2.14
C GLN A 82 -9.13 -37.57 1.97
N ARG A 83 -8.06 -38.33 2.21
CA ARG A 83 -6.68 -37.80 2.23
C ARG A 83 -6.28 -37.12 0.92
N GLU A 84 -6.59 -37.75 -0.21
CA GLU A 84 -6.28 -37.20 -1.53
C GLU A 84 -6.97 -35.87 -1.80
N LEU A 85 -8.25 -35.76 -1.43
CA LEU A 85 -9.02 -34.53 -1.55
C LEU A 85 -8.40 -33.40 -0.72
N TRP A 86 -8.00 -33.70 0.51
CA TRP A 86 -7.37 -32.71 1.41
C TRP A 86 -6.01 -32.24 0.89
N ASN A 87 -5.15 -33.15 0.42
CA ASN A 87 -3.85 -32.79 -0.16
C ASN A 87 -4.02 -31.90 -1.40
N LYS A 88 -4.87 -32.32 -2.34
CA LYS A 88 -5.21 -31.52 -3.53
C LYS A 88 -5.75 -30.15 -3.16
N THR A 89 -6.61 -30.07 -2.14
CA THR A 89 -7.18 -28.80 -1.67
C THR A 89 -6.12 -27.85 -1.11
N VAL A 90 -5.15 -28.35 -0.33
CA VAL A 90 -4.06 -27.53 0.22
C VAL A 90 -3.20 -26.92 -0.88
N ASP A 91 -2.88 -27.69 -1.93
CA ASP A 91 -2.10 -27.20 -3.06
C ASP A 91 -2.88 -26.18 -3.89
N VAL A 92 -4.16 -26.44 -4.15
CA VAL A 92 -5.05 -25.48 -4.82
C VAL A 92 -5.17 -24.18 -4.02
N MET A 93 -5.25 -24.24 -2.68
CA MET A 93 -5.33 -23.04 -1.85
C MET A 93 -4.12 -22.11 -2.01
N LYS A 94 -2.90 -22.67 -2.09
CA LYS A 94 -1.68 -21.88 -2.34
C LYS A 94 -1.77 -21.19 -3.70
N ARG A 95 -2.15 -21.95 -4.73
CA ARG A 95 -2.27 -21.44 -6.10
C ARG A 95 -3.32 -20.34 -6.23
N VAL A 96 -4.47 -20.49 -5.58
CA VAL A 96 -5.53 -19.48 -5.57
C VAL A 96 -5.06 -18.18 -4.91
N GLU A 97 -4.31 -18.28 -3.80
CA GLU A 97 -3.78 -17.11 -3.10
C GLU A 97 -2.74 -16.35 -3.95
N GLU A 98 -1.84 -17.05 -4.67
CA GLU A 98 -0.92 -16.41 -5.63
C GLU A 98 -1.66 -15.62 -6.72
N ILE A 99 -2.68 -16.25 -7.33
CA ILE A 99 -3.48 -15.62 -8.40
C ILE A 99 -4.18 -14.38 -7.86
N LYS A 100 -4.79 -14.49 -6.68
CA LYS A 100 -5.48 -13.40 -6.01
C LYS A 100 -4.54 -12.23 -5.70
N GLN A 101 -3.36 -12.51 -5.14
CA GLN A 101 -2.36 -11.48 -4.85
C GLN A 101 -1.90 -10.77 -6.13
N LYS A 102 -1.61 -11.53 -7.20
CA LYS A 102 -1.22 -10.96 -8.49
C LYS A 102 -2.30 -10.03 -9.08
N ARG A 103 -3.58 -10.44 -9.03
CA ARG A 103 -4.70 -9.63 -9.52
C ARG A 103 -4.92 -8.37 -8.67
N GLN A 104 -4.86 -8.49 -7.35
CA GLN A 104 -4.96 -7.34 -6.44
C GLN A 104 -3.82 -6.35 -6.64
N ALA A 105 -2.58 -6.84 -6.76
CA ALA A 105 -1.41 -6.00 -7.04
C ALA A 105 -1.57 -5.25 -8.36
N LYS A 106 -1.99 -5.93 -9.43
CA LYS A 106 -2.27 -5.30 -10.73
C LYS A 106 -3.32 -4.19 -10.60
N PHE A 107 -4.43 -4.45 -9.91
CA PHE A 107 -5.48 -3.44 -9.69
C PHE A 107 -4.95 -2.20 -8.96
N ILE A 108 -4.14 -2.40 -7.92
CA ILE A 108 -3.53 -1.30 -7.16
C ILE A 108 -2.55 -0.52 -8.02
N MET A 109 -1.70 -1.19 -8.80
CA MET A 109 -0.71 -0.56 -9.69
C MET A 109 -1.38 0.27 -10.79
N THR A 110 -2.40 -0.26 -11.45
CA THR A 110 -3.18 0.48 -12.45
C THR A 110 -3.82 1.73 -11.85
N ARG A 111 -4.32 1.65 -10.60
CA ARG A 111 -4.88 2.80 -9.89
C ARG A 111 -3.82 3.86 -9.56
N LEU A 112 -2.62 3.44 -9.13
CA LEU A 112 -1.52 4.34 -8.77
C LEU A 112 -0.88 5.02 -9.99
N LYS A 113 -0.86 4.36 -11.14
CA LYS A 113 -0.28 4.90 -12.39
C LYS A 113 -0.85 6.28 -12.76
N LYS A 114 -2.16 6.49 -12.60
CA LYS A 114 -2.84 7.77 -12.86
C LYS A 114 -2.27 8.94 -12.06
N GLY A 115 -1.85 8.69 -10.81
CA GLY A 115 -1.26 9.72 -9.96
C GLY A 115 0.08 10.21 -10.49
N LYS A 116 0.90 9.32 -11.04
CA LYS A 116 2.21 9.66 -11.63
C LYS A 116 2.07 10.52 -12.88
N GLU A 117 1.04 10.28 -13.69
CA GLU A 117 0.75 11.09 -14.89
C GLU A 117 0.36 12.52 -14.51
N LEU A 118 -0.50 12.68 -13.49
CA LEU A 118 -0.89 13.99 -12.97
C LEU A 118 0.29 14.74 -12.35
N GLN A 119 1.12 14.04 -11.56
CA GLN A 119 2.31 14.63 -10.95
C GLN A 119 3.26 15.14 -12.03
N LYS A 120 3.57 14.34 -13.06
CA LYS A 120 4.43 14.79 -14.17
C LYS A 120 3.90 16.04 -14.86
N ALA A 121 2.59 16.16 -15.05
CA ALA A 121 1.98 17.34 -15.64
C ALA A 121 2.11 18.57 -14.72
N GLN A 122 1.92 18.39 -13.41
CA GLN A 122 2.11 19.43 -12.40
C GLN A 122 3.57 19.87 -12.33
N ASP A 123 4.53 18.95 -12.30
CA ASP A 123 5.97 19.26 -12.25
C ASP A 123 6.38 20.11 -13.47
N VAL A 124 5.90 19.75 -14.67
CA VAL A 124 6.16 20.53 -15.90
C VAL A 124 5.54 21.94 -15.81
N GLN A 125 4.33 22.06 -15.24
CA GLN A 125 3.68 23.34 -15.03
C GLN A 125 4.41 24.20 -14.00
N GLU A 126 4.87 23.59 -12.91
CA GLU A 126 5.62 24.24 -11.84
C GLU A 126 6.95 24.79 -12.35
N VAL A 127 7.72 23.99 -13.10
CA VAL A 127 8.98 24.45 -13.71
C VAL A 127 8.74 25.62 -14.67
N LYS A 128 7.64 25.61 -15.43
CA LYS A 128 7.30 26.72 -16.34
C LYS A 128 6.93 28.01 -15.60
N GLN A 129 6.18 27.92 -14.50
CA GLN A 129 5.73 29.08 -13.71
C GLN A 129 6.86 29.64 -12.84
N ASN A 130 7.61 28.75 -12.21
CA ASN A 130 8.61 29.07 -11.19
C ASN A 130 10.05 29.02 -11.73
N ILE A 131 10.23 29.16 -13.04
CA ILE A 131 11.56 29.13 -13.68
C ILE A 131 12.53 30.14 -13.08
N HIS A 132 12.01 31.27 -12.59
CA HIS A 132 12.77 32.36 -11.97
C HIS A 132 13.40 32.00 -10.61
N LEU A 133 12.85 31.01 -9.89
CA LEU A 133 13.40 30.54 -8.61
C LEU A 133 14.63 29.65 -8.81
N ILE A 134 14.85 29.16 -10.03
CA ILE A 134 15.93 28.27 -10.38
C ILE A 134 17.00 29.10 -11.10
N ARG A 135 18.18 29.23 -10.50
CA ARG A 135 19.35 29.79 -11.18
C ARG A 135 19.65 28.91 -12.40
N ALA A 136 19.80 29.50 -13.59
CA ALA A 136 20.03 28.73 -14.81
C ALA A 136 21.20 27.74 -14.60
N PRO A 137 21.07 26.46 -14.99
CA PRO A 137 22.06 25.42 -14.68
C PRO A 137 23.49 25.75 -15.18
N HIS A 138 23.61 26.61 -16.18
CA HIS A 138 24.90 27.09 -16.70
C HIS A 138 25.40 28.41 -16.10
N ALA A 139 24.57 29.13 -15.32
CA ALA A 139 24.93 30.43 -14.75
C ALA A 139 25.97 30.37 -13.60
N GLY A 140 26.37 29.17 -13.17
CA GLY A 140 27.53 28.94 -12.31
C GLY A 140 28.71 28.23 -13.00
N GLY A 141 28.47 27.59 -14.15
CA GLY A 141 29.47 26.77 -14.84
C GLY A 141 30.60 27.58 -15.48
N ALA A 142 30.29 28.76 -16.03
CA ALA A 142 31.30 29.67 -16.57
C ALA A 142 32.29 30.14 -15.48
N LYS A 143 31.77 30.53 -14.31
CA LYS A 143 32.60 30.94 -13.16
C LYS A 143 33.47 29.79 -12.62
N GLN A 144 32.94 28.57 -12.55
CA GLN A 144 33.70 27.39 -12.13
C GLN A 144 34.79 26.98 -13.13
N LEU A 145 34.58 27.21 -14.44
CA LEU A 145 35.59 26.97 -15.47
C LEU A 145 36.69 28.03 -15.43
N GLU A 146 36.32 29.30 -15.25
CA GLU A 146 37.27 30.41 -15.05
C GLU A 146 38.13 30.19 -13.80
N GLU A 147 37.54 29.83 -12.65
CA GLU A 147 38.26 29.49 -11.42
C GLU A 147 39.25 28.34 -11.64
N LYS A 148 38.86 27.29 -12.36
CA LYS A 148 39.75 26.16 -12.69
C LYS A 148 40.90 26.56 -13.62
N MET A 149 40.66 27.43 -14.61
CA MET A 149 41.71 27.92 -15.50
C MET A 149 42.71 28.81 -14.74
N VAL A 150 42.23 29.68 -13.86
CA VAL A 150 43.09 30.51 -13.00
C VAL A 150 43.94 29.66 -12.08
N GLN A 151 43.37 28.59 -11.52
CA GLN A 151 44.08 27.68 -10.64
C GLN A 151 45.14 26.86 -11.39
N GLN A 152 44.83 26.38 -12.60
CA GLN A 152 45.81 25.75 -13.49
C GLN A 152 46.95 26.69 -13.87
N LEU A 153 46.66 27.97 -14.15
CA LEU A 153 47.68 28.98 -14.45
C LEU A 153 48.59 29.23 -13.24
N GLN A 154 48.02 29.34 -12.04
CA GLN A 154 48.79 29.48 -10.80
C GLN A 154 49.68 28.27 -10.55
N ASP A 155 49.18 27.05 -10.77
CA ASP A 155 49.96 25.82 -10.61
C ASP A 155 51.10 25.73 -11.63
N THR A 156 50.88 26.16 -12.88
CA THR A 156 51.94 26.20 -13.91
C THR A 156 53.01 27.24 -13.60
N MET A 157 52.63 28.43 -13.14
CA MET A 157 53.60 29.46 -12.75
C MET A 157 54.41 29.03 -11.52
N HIS A 158 53.79 28.33 -10.57
CA HIS A 158 54.48 27.86 -9.37
C HIS A 158 55.52 26.76 -9.67
N MET A 159 55.32 25.96 -10.71
CA MET A 159 56.28 24.96 -11.20
C MET A 159 57.46 25.60 -11.94
N GLU A 160 57.25 26.70 -12.66
CA GLU A 160 58.30 27.45 -13.36
C GLU A 160 59.22 28.22 -12.40
N ASP A 161 58.68 28.77 -11.31
CA ASP A 161 59.48 29.46 -10.27
C ASP A 161 60.30 28.50 -9.37
N SER A 162 60.06 27.18 -9.47
CA SER A 162 60.70 26.15 -8.65
C SER A 162 61.80 25.36 -9.37
N SER A 163 62.12 25.71 -10.63
CA SER A 163 63.18 25.10 -11.47
C SER A 163 64.33 26.07 -11.71
#